data_AF-A0A6A5XRG0-F1
#
_entry.id   AF-A0A6A5XRG0-F1
#
_cell.length_a   1.000
_cell.length_b   1.000
_cell.length_c   1.000
_cell.angle_alpha   90.00
_cell.angle_beta   90.00
_cell.angle_gamma   90.00
#
_symmetry.space_group_name_H-M   'P 1'
#
loop_
_entity.id
_entity.type
_entity.pdbx_description
1 polymer ?
#
loop_
_entity_poly.entity_id
_entity_poly.type
_entity_poly.pdbx_seq_one_letter_code
_entity_poly.pdbx_strand_id
1 'polypeptide(L)'
;MASIRLSTRSAYRASRAFSTKPSYRQSSPTTPHIAYTQSCPSPTCACEPTPALPEDLPLDTKTPLLHTMAMYSSQVVLCTGQPDWSSRIEDEKTPSGDFIRGMKGLIGRGGPAFDPFNNVSITASSLPPTTHQPPNTTTALLFPHFKRIPSIPHDSPSLSTFATAYLKAQTLHPAHASLSADQKANLIRNPTLADALPAAPHDITTPTVLICGHGGRDARCGILGPVLQTHFEREFERRGIEGEVAVISHIGGHKYAGNVIIYLPPGWEGGGKWEGGDALKGAGVWYGRVFPENVEGIVEETVVKGRVVVEHLRGGVLRDGGGLARVLEAQIAKEKGEDGALKLKPRARGRK
;
A
#
# COMPACT_ATOMS: atom_id res chain seq x y z
N MET A 1 23.44 -6.52 91.60
CA MET A 1 24.65 -6.77 90.79
C MET A 1 24.22 -7.10 89.37
N ALA A 2 25.06 -6.76 88.39
CA ALA A 2 24.94 -6.94 86.93
C ALA A 2 24.43 -5.70 86.15
N SER A 3 25.42 -4.92 85.71
CA SER A 3 25.36 -3.89 84.67
C SER A 3 25.26 -4.54 83.29
N ILE A 4 24.31 -4.15 82.44
CA ILE A 4 24.27 -4.53 81.03
C ILE A 4 24.21 -3.27 80.16
N ARG A 5 25.25 -3.13 79.33
CA ARG A 5 25.53 -2.02 78.42
C ARG A 5 24.56 -2.02 77.24
N LEU A 6 23.99 -0.85 76.94
CA LEU A 6 23.26 -0.59 75.70
C LEU A 6 24.24 -0.51 74.52
N SER A 7 24.13 -1.45 73.60
CA SER A 7 24.90 -1.52 72.36
C SER A 7 24.20 -0.72 71.26
N THR A 8 24.84 0.38 70.83
CA THR A 8 24.41 1.21 69.70
C THR A 8 24.73 0.50 68.39
N ARG A 9 23.71 0.04 67.67
CA ARG A 9 23.86 -0.47 66.30
C ARG A 9 24.00 0.69 65.31
N SER A 10 25.14 0.74 64.63
CA SER A 10 25.44 1.61 63.50
C SER A 10 24.51 1.31 62.31
N ALA A 11 23.79 2.31 61.84
CA ALA A 11 22.98 2.23 60.63
C ALA A 11 23.86 2.57 59.41
N TYR A 12 24.23 1.55 58.63
CA TYR A 12 24.90 1.75 57.34
C TYR A 12 23.92 2.41 56.34
N ARG A 13 24.17 3.67 56.00
CA ARG A 13 23.56 4.35 54.84
C ARG A 13 24.17 3.79 53.56
N ALA A 14 23.43 2.98 52.82
CA ALA A 14 23.79 2.62 51.45
C ALA A 14 23.47 3.80 50.51
N SER A 15 24.48 4.60 50.18
CA SER A 15 24.40 5.61 49.12
C SER A 15 24.42 4.91 47.75
N ARG A 16 23.25 4.84 47.08
CA ARG A 16 23.17 4.44 45.67
C ARG A 16 23.72 5.59 44.82
N ALA A 17 24.88 5.39 44.21
CA ALA A 17 25.39 6.26 43.16
C ALA A 17 24.51 6.11 41.92
N PHE A 18 23.82 7.17 41.52
CA PHE A 18 23.17 7.24 40.22
C PHE A 18 24.25 7.35 39.14
N SER A 19 24.51 6.22 38.47
CA SER A 19 25.34 6.17 37.28
C SER A 19 24.64 6.92 36.14
N THR A 20 25.02 8.19 35.92
CA THR A 20 24.67 8.94 34.71
C THR A 20 25.46 8.37 33.52
N LYS A 21 25.03 7.23 32.98
CA LYS A 21 25.44 6.85 31.63
C LYS A 21 24.73 7.81 30.68
N PRO A 22 25.43 8.41 29.71
CA PRO A 22 24.76 9.16 28.65
C PRO A 22 23.74 8.21 28.03
N SER A 23 22.48 8.64 27.98
CA SER A 23 21.47 7.96 27.19
C SER A 23 22.02 7.83 25.78
N TYR A 24 22.41 6.62 25.39
CA TYR A 24 22.64 6.27 24.00
C TYR A 24 21.34 6.66 23.30
N ARG A 25 21.36 7.75 22.53
CA ARG A 25 20.27 8.06 21.61
C ARG A 25 20.25 6.86 20.67
N GLN A 26 19.40 5.88 20.99
CA GLN A 26 18.92 4.95 19.99
C GLN A 26 18.37 5.85 18.90
N SER A 27 19.07 5.91 17.77
CA SER A 27 18.55 6.50 16.56
C SER A 27 17.22 5.80 16.30
N SER A 28 16.11 6.46 16.60
CA SER A 28 14.81 6.05 16.09
C SER A 28 14.97 5.85 14.59
N PRO A 29 14.37 4.81 13.98
CA PRO A 29 14.38 4.68 12.54
C PRO A 29 13.88 6.02 11.99
N THR A 30 14.75 6.74 11.28
CA THR A 30 14.40 8.06 10.77
C THR A 30 13.22 7.85 9.85
N THR A 31 12.04 8.36 10.24
CA THR A 31 10.84 8.28 9.39
C THR A 31 11.22 8.78 7.99
N PRO A 32 10.91 8.02 6.92
CA PRO A 32 11.35 8.40 5.59
C PRO A 32 10.76 9.77 5.24
N HIS A 33 11.60 10.66 4.71
CA HIS A 33 11.16 11.95 4.22
C HIS A 33 10.51 11.76 2.84
N ILE A 34 9.22 12.03 2.73
CA ILE A 34 8.47 11.91 1.48
C ILE A 34 8.57 13.25 0.75
N ALA A 35 9.24 13.28 -0.39
CA ALA A 35 9.19 14.46 -1.25
C ALA A 35 7.82 14.55 -1.94
N TYR A 36 7.29 15.76 -2.04
CA TYR A 36 5.94 15.97 -2.57
C TYR A 36 5.80 17.33 -3.27
N THR A 37 4.78 17.43 -4.13
CA THR A 37 4.22 18.69 -4.62
C THR A 37 2.79 18.83 -4.11
N GLN A 38 2.35 20.07 -3.85
CA GLN A 38 1.02 20.30 -3.32
C GLN A 38 -0.07 20.10 -4.38
N SER A 39 0.18 20.57 -5.60
CA SER A 39 -0.75 20.51 -6.74
C SER A 39 -0.13 19.75 -7.90
N CYS A 40 -0.99 19.15 -8.72
CA CYS A 40 -0.56 18.54 -9.98
C CYS A 40 -0.08 19.62 -10.95
N PRO A 41 1.10 19.47 -11.59
CA PRO A 41 1.49 20.34 -12.69
C PRO A 41 0.45 20.31 -13.81
N SER A 42 0.20 21.46 -14.44
CA SER A 42 -0.67 21.55 -15.62
C SER A 42 -0.03 20.82 -16.81
N PRO A 43 -0.85 20.24 -17.71
CA PRO A 43 -0.33 19.56 -18.89
C PRO A 43 0.37 20.55 -19.83
N THR A 44 1.41 20.08 -20.50
CA THR A 44 2.23 20.87 -21.44
C THR A 44 1.62 20.96 -22.83
N CYS A 45 0.66 20.08 -23.15
CA CYS A 45 -0.10 20.06 -24.39
C CYS A 45 -1.62 20.01 -24.12
N ALA A 46 -2.41 20.20 -25.17
CA ALA A 46 -3.86 20.06 -25.07
C ALA A 46 -4.22 18.57 -24.81
N CYS A 47 -4.87 18.30 -23.69
CA CYS A 47 -5.39 16.97 -23.39
C CYS A 47 -6.74 16.75 -24.09
N GLU A 48 -7.04 15.49 -24.41
CA GLU A 48 -8.39 15.10 -24.81
C GLU A 48 -9.39 15.47 -23.70
N PRO A 49 -10.61 15.90 -24.05
CA PRO A 49 -11.60 16.28 -23.06
C PRO A 49 -11.98 15.09 -22.17
N THR A 50 -12.12 15.36 -20.87
CA THR A 50 -12.63 14.38 -19.91
C THR A 50 -13.99 13.85 -20.37
N PRO A 51 -14.19 12.51 -20.43
CA PRO A 51 -15.46 11.93 -20.83
C PRO A 51 -16.58 12.36 -19.88
N ALA A 52 -17.78 12.58 -20.42
CA ALA A 52 -18.95 12.89 -19.62
C ALA A 52 -19.27 11.71 -18.68
N LEU A 53 -19.39 12.01 -17.39
CA LEU A 53 -19.82 11.06 -16.38
C LEU A 53 -21.35 11.07 -16.24
N PRO A 54 -21.97 9.98 -15.76
CA PRO A 54 -23.41 9.93 -15.53
C PRO A 54 -23.83 11.02 -14.53
N GLU A 55 -24.81 11.84 -14.90
CA GLU A 55 -25.27 12.98 -14.09
C GLU A 55 -25.84 12.54 -12.73
N ASP A 56 -26.44 11.34 -12.68
CA ASP A 56 -27.00 10.72 -11.49
C ASP A 56 -25.95 10.15 -10.54
N LEU A 57 -24.69 10.03 -11.00
CA LEU A 57 -23.56 9.52 -10.23
C LEU A 57 -22.43 10.56 -10.17
N PRO A 58 -22.65 11.73 -9.54
CA PRO A 58 -21.59 12.73 -9.43
C PRO A 58 -20.40 12.21 -8.61
N LEU A 59 -19.22 12.73 -8.92
CA LEU A 59 -18.04 12.52 -8.09
C LEU A 59 -18.12 13.36 -6.83
N ASP A 60 -17.70 12.79 -5.70
CA ASP A 60 -17.43 13.54 -4.50
C ASP A 60 -16.16 14.35 -4.72
N THR A 61 -16.29 15.67 -4.85
CA THR A 61 -15.17 16.63 -5.01
C THR A 61 -14.82 17.36 -3.71
N LYS A 62 -15.59 17.16 -2.64
CA LYS A 62 -15.50 17.97 -1.41
C LYS A 62 -14.72 17.28 -0.30
N THR A 63 -14.87 15.95 -0.17
CA THR A 63 -14.19 15.22 0.90
C THR A 63 -12.67 15.24 0.67
N PRO A 64 -11.83 15.52 1.68
CA PRO A 64 -10.39 15.36 1.54
C PRO A 64 -10.03 13.92 1.09
N LEU A 65 -9.11 13.76 0.14
CA LEU A 65 -8.74 12.44 -0.37
C LEU A 65 -7.85 11.66 0.61
N LEU A 66 -6.99 12.35 1.34
CA LEU A 66 -6.03 11.72 2.24
C LEU A 66 -6.74 10.81 3.26
N HIS A 67 -6.22 9.60 3.46
CA HIS A 67 -6.79 8.55 4.33
C HIS A 67 -8.12 7.95 3.85
N THR A 68 -8.54 8.17 2.60
CA THR A 68 -9.74 7.53 2.05
C THR A 68 -9.47 6.16 1.42
N MET A 69 -8.21 5.75 1.30
CA MET A 69 -7.82 4.42 0.81
C MET A 69 -8.14 3.33 1.84
N ALA A 70 -8.64 2.18 1.39
CA ALA A 70 -8.69 0.99 2.24
C ALA A 70 -7.28 0.43 2.39
N MET A 71 -6.70 0.54 3.58
CA MET A 71 -5.36 0.02 3.86
C MET A 71 -5.30 -1.49 3.61
N TYR A 72 -4.26 -1.94 2.93
CA TYR A 72 -3.94 -3.36 2.72
C TYR A 72 -2.45 -3.58 2.99
N SER A 73 -2.09 -4.78 3.43
CA SER A 73 -0.69 -5.22 3.56
C SER A 73 -0.16 -5.81 2.25
N SER A 74 -1.05 -6.34 1.41
CA SER A 74 -0.70 -6.85 0.09
C SER A 74 -1.85 -6.68 -0.90
N GLN A 75 -1.52 -6.43 -2.16
CA GLN A 75 -2.44 -6.50 -3.29
C GLN A 75 -2.04 -7.67 -4.19
N VAL A 76 -3.00 -8.55 -4.48
CA VAL A 76 -2.91 -9.63 -5.46
C VAL A 76 -3.63 -9.17 -6.72
N VAL A 77 -2.91 -9.03 -7.83
CA VAL A 77 -3.44 -8.58 -9.11
C VAL A 77 -3.45 -9.76 -10.08
N LEU A 78 -4.61 -10.31 -10.40
CA LEU A 78 -4.76 -11.43 -11.31
C LEU A 78 -4.67 -10.93 -12.76
N CYS A 79 -3.77 -11.50 -13.54
CA CYS A 79 -3.63 -11.20 -14.96
C CYS A 79 -4.68 -12.00 -15.74
N THR A 80 -5.83 -11.38 -16.02
CA THR A 80 -6.98 -12.07 -16.65
C THR A 80 -7.07 -11.83 -18.15
N GLY A 81 -6.40 -10.79 -18.67
CA GLY A 81 -6.54 -10.33 -20.04
C GLY A 81 -7.89 -9.67 -20.36
N GLN A 82 -8.77 -9.51 -19.36
CA GLN A 82 -10.13 -8.97 -19.55
C GLN A 82 -10.18 -7.48 -19.18
N PRO A 83 -10.88 -6.64 -19.96
CA PRO A 83 -10.99 -5.21 -19.68
C PRO A 83 -12.04 -4.86 -18.62
N ASP A 84 -13.01 -5.76 -18.38
CA ASP A 84 -14.06 -5.59 -17.36
C ASP A 84 -14.56 -6.96 -16.85
N TRP A 85 -15.36 -6.93 -15.80
CA TRP A 85 -15.90 -8.10 -15.12
C TRP A 85 -17.34 -7.85 -14.66
N SER A 86 -18.03 -8.92 -14.24
CA SER A 86 -19.29 -8.76 -13.53
C SER A 86 -19.08 -8.09 -12.18
N SER A 87 -20.13 -7.43 -11.66
CA SER A 87 -20.10 -6.69 -10.39
C SER A 87 -19.51 -7.46 -9.20
N ARG A 88 -19.59 -8.80 -9.23
CA ARG A 88 -19.04 -9.74 -8.26
C ARG A 88 -18.31 -10.87 -8.97
N ILE A 89 -17.00 -10.69 -9.15
CA ILE A 89 -16.15 -11.62 -9.90
C ILE A 89 -16.16 -13.03 -9.28
N GLU A 90 -16.29 -13.16 -7.96
CA GLU A 90 -16.39 -14.46 -7.28
C GLU A 90 -17.62 -15.30 -7.66
N ASP A 91 -18.66 -14.68 -8.24
CA ASP A 91 -19.88 -15.36 -8.68
C ASP A 91 -19.72 -15.89 -10.13
N GLU A 92 -18.64 -15.51 -10.83
CA GLU A 92 -18.35 -15.97 -12.18
C GLU A 92 -17.79 -17.39 -12.19
N LYS A 93 -18.26 -18.19 -13.15
CA LYS A 93 -17.70 -19.52 -13.44
C LYS A 93 -16.49 -19.42 -14.37
N THR A 94 -15.49 -18.66 -13.93
CA THR A 94 -14.24 -18.42 -14.67
C THR A 94 -13.05 -18.81 -13.78
N PRO A 95 -11.88 -19.12 -14.36
CA PRO A 95 -10.66 -19.38 -13.58
C PRO A 95 -10.37 -18.26 -12.57
N SER A 96 -10.55 -17.00 -12.96
CA SER A 96 -10.38 -15.84 -12.07
C SER A 96 -11.40 -15.82 -10.92
N GLY A 97 -12.68 -16.10 -11.22
CA GLY A 97 -13.73 -16.19 -10.20
C GLY A 97 -13.47 -17.32 -9.20
N ASP A 98 -13.06 -18.49 -9.67
CA ASP A 98 -12.70 -19.64 -8.85
C ASP A 98 -11.51 -19.35 -7.92
N PHE A 99 -10.45 -18.72 -8.45
CA PHE A 99 -9.30 -18.28 -7.66
C PHE A 99 -9.71 -17.28 -6.58
N ILE A 100 -10.46 -16.23 -6.94
CA ILE A 100 -10.92 -15.20 -5.99
C ILE A 100 -11.78 -15.82 -4.90
N ARG A 101 -12.71 -16.72 -5.26
CA ARG A 101 -13.59 -17.43 -4.33
C ARG A 101 -12.79 -18.32 -3.38
N GLY A 102 -11.84 -19.10 -3.90
CA GLY A 102 -10.95 -19.94 -3.09
C GLY A 102 -10.11 -19.12 -2.11
N MET A 103 -9.50 -18.03 -2.57
CA MET A 103 -8.71 -17.13 -1.72
C MET A 103 -9.58 -16.42 -0.67
N LYS A 104 -10.76 -15.91 -1.05
CA LYS A 104 -11.70 -15.31 -0.09
C LYS A 104 -12.16 -16.32 0.97
N GLY A 105 -12.36 -17.59 0.60
CA GLY A 105 -12.66 -18.66 1.54
C GLY A 105 -11.53 -18.97 2.53
N LEU A 106 -10.28 -18.68 2.15
CA LEU A 106 -9.10 -18.96 2.96
C LEU A 106 -8.70 -17.79 3.89
N ILE A 107 -8.52 -16.60 3.31
CA ILE A 107 -8.01 -15.40 4.00
C ILE A 107 -9.07 -14.32 4.20
N GLY A 108 -10.26 -14.47 3.60
CA GLY A 108 -11.39 -13.57 3.83
C GLY A 108 -12.17 -13.93 5.10
N ARG A 109 -13.14 -13.10 5.48
CA ARG A 109 -13.90 -13.23 6.73
C ARG A 109 -14.49 -14.64 6.87
N GLY A 110 -14.17 -15.31 7.98
CA GLY A 110 -14.62 -16.67 8.28
C GLY A 110 -13.69 -17.77 7.75
N GLY A 111 -12.67 -17.42 6.96
CA GLY A 111 -11.63 -18.35 6.53
C GLY A 111 -10.62 -18.67 7.63
N PRO A 112 -9.93 -19.82 7.55
CA PRO A 112 -9.00 -20.28 8.58
C PRO A 112 -7.74 -19.42 8.72
N ALA A 113 -7.40 -18.61 7.71
CA ALA A 113 -6.28 -17.68 7.71
C ALA A 113 -6.73 -16.20 7.72
N PHE A 114 -7.98 -15.94 8.11
CA PHE A 114 -8.49 -14.58 8.23
C PHE A 114 -7.80 -13.82 9.37
N ASP A 115 -7.18 -12.69 9.05
CA ASP A 115 -6.58 -11.76 10.01
C ASP A 115 -7.17 -10.36 9.79
N PRO A 116 -7.93 -9.80 10.75
CA PRO A 116 -8.50 -8.46 10.63
C PRO A 116 -7.45 -7.34 10.63
N PHE A 117 -6.20 -7.62 11.00
CA PHE A 117 -5.07 -6.69 11.00
C PHE A 117 -4.14 -6.85 9.80
N ASN A 118 -4.39 -7.85 8.93
CA ASN A 118 -3.62 -8.10 7.71
C ASN A 118 -4.56 -8.20 6.51
N ASN A 119 -5.05 -7.04 6.06
CA ASN A 119 -5.98 -6.96 4.93
C ASN A 119 -5.25 -7.22 3.60
N VAL A 120 -5.79 -8.12 2.78
CA VAL A 120 -5.26 -8.44 1.44
C VAL A 120 -6.30 -8.02 0.40
N SER A 121 -5.90 -7.13 -0.51
CA SER A 121 -6.71 -6.73 -1.65
C SER A 121 -6.51 -7.72 -2.79
N ILE A 122 -7.59 -8.25 -3.39
CA ILE A 122 -7.51 -9.13 -4.55
C ILE A 122 -8.29 -8.47 -5.69
N THR A 123 -7.59 -8.19 -6.79
CA THR A 123 -8.13 -7.50 -7.96
C THR A 123 -7.84 -8.30 -9.22
N ALA A 124 -8.77 -8.31 -10.16
CA ALA A 124 -8.50 -8.78 -11.52
C ALA A 124 -7.94 -7.62 -12.37
N SER A 125 -7.22 -7.92 -13.45
CA SER A 125 -6.62 -6.93 -14.34
C SER A 125 -6.71 -7.31 -15.81
N SER A 126 -6.62 -6.29 -16.67
CA SER A 126 -6.49 -6.44 -18.12
C SER A 126 -5.14 -6.94 -18.58
N LEU A 127 -4.16 -7.09 -17.68
CA LEU A 127 -2.87 -7.68 -18.03
C LEU A 127 -3.08 -9.14 -18.50
N PRO A 128 -2.40 -9.54 -19.58
CA PRO A 128 -2.52 -10.90 -20.07
C PRO A 128 -1.89 -11.90 -19.08
N PRO A 129 -2.47 -13.09 -18.91
CA PRO A 129 -1.81 -14.17 -18.18
C PRO A 129 -0.52 -14.58 -18.89
N THR A 130 0.36 -15.28 -18.16
CA THR A 130 1.57 -15.85 -18.77
C THR A 130 1.17 -16.82 -19.87
N THR A 131 1.91 -16.84 -20.98
CA THR A 131 1.64 -17.75 -22.10
C THR A 131 1.86 -19.21 -21.69
N HIS A 132 1.15 -20.14 -22.35
CA HIS A 132 1.27 -21.58 -22.15
C HIS A 132 1.03 -22.06 -20.70
N GLN A 133 0.02 -21.51 -20.04
CA GLN A 133 -0.34 -21.94 -18.69
C GLN A 133 -1.05 -23.28 -18.66
N PRO A 134 -0.79 -24.12 -17.63
CA PRO A 134 -1.62 -25.29 -17.37
C PRO A 134 -3.08 -24.88 -17.13
N PRO A 135 -4.06 -25.74 -17.44
CA PRO A 135 -5.46 -25.51 -17.11
C PRO A 135 -5.65 -25.24 -15.61
N ASN A 136 -6.65 -24.41 -15.25
CA ASN A 136 -6.99 -24.07 -13.86
C ASN A 136 -5.81 -23.49 -13.06
N THR A 137 -5.03 -22.64 -13.72
CA THR A 137 -3.98 -21.84 -13.09
C THR A 137 -4.16 -20.35 -13.38
N THR A 138 -3.46 -19.50 -12.63
CA THR A 138 -3.51 -18.05 -12.82
C THR A 138 -2.13 -17.43 -12.63
N THR A 139 -1.84 -16.37 -13.39
CA THR A 139 -0.73 -15.45 -13.09
C THR A 139 -1.21 -14.35 -12.15
N ALA A 140 -0.46 -14.10 -11.10
CA ALA A 140 -0.72 -12.98 -10.19
C ALA A 140 0.51 -12.09 -10.04
N LEU A 141 0.30 -10.77 -9.95
CA LEU A 141 1.29 -9.82 -9.44
C LEU A 141 1.04 -9.60 -7.94
N LEU A 142 2.12 -9.49 -7.19
CA LEU A 142 2.09 -9.23 -5.76
C LEU A 142 2.78 -7.92 -5.43
N PHE A 143 2.03 -7.01 -4.82
CA PHE A 143 2.54 -5.74 -4.33
C PHE A 143 2.31 -5.59 -2.82
N PRO A 144 3.21 -4.91 -2.09
CA PRO A 144 4.45 -4.24 -2.54
C PRO A 144 5.66 -5.18 -2.62
N HIS A 145 5.47 -6.50 -2.81
CA HIS A 145 6.58 -7.45 -2.94
C HIS A 145 7.26 -7.44 -4.32
N PHE A 146 6.63 -6.81 -5.32
CA PHE A 146 7.11 -6.71 -6.70
C PHE A 146 7.44 -8.08 -7.32
N LYS A 147 6.52 -9.05 -7.13
CA LYS A 147 6.67 -10.39 -7.70
C LYS A 147 5.56 -10.72 -8.69
N ARG A 148 5.92 -11.26 -9.85
CA ARG A 148 5.02 -11.91 -10.81
C ARG A 148 5.11 -13.41 -10.62
N ILE A 149 4.01 -14.04 -10.22
CA ILE A 149 3.95 -15.48 -9.93
C ILE A 149 3.06 -16.13 -10.99
N PRO A 150 3.64 -16.88 -11.94
CA PRO A 150 2.88 -17.58 -12.95
C PRO A 150 2.31 -18.91 -12.40
N SER A 151 1.29 -19.43 -13.08
CA SER A 151 0.84 -20.82 -13.00
C SER A 151 0.43 -21.27 -11.60
N ILE A 152 -0.20 -20.38 -10.81
CA ILE A 152 -0.71 -20.73 -9.47
C ILE A 152 -1.94 -21.62 -9.64
N PRO A 153 -1.91 -22.89 -9.18
CA PRO A 153 -3.06 -23.77 -9.30
C PRO A 153 -4.21 -23.39 -8.35
N HIS A 154 -5.42 -23.74 -8.75
CA HIS A 154 -6.65 -23.39 -8.01
C HIS A 154 -7.06 -24.40 -6.94
N ASP A 155 -6.28 -25.47 -6.75
CA ASP A 155 -6.56 -26.47 -5.71
C ASP A 155 -6.27 -25.92 -4.30
N SER A 156 -6.98 -26.46 -3.31
CA SER A 156 -6.89 -25.99 -1.92
C SER A 156 -5.47 -26.04 -1.32
N PRO A 157 -4.67 -27.10 -1.51
CA PRO A 157 -3.26 -27.11 -1.11
C PRO A 157 -2.46 -25.95 -1.71
N SER A 158 -2.55 -25.73 -3.02
CA SER A 158 -1.83 -24.66 -3.71
C SER A 158 -2.23 -23.27 -3.22
N LEU A 159 -3.52 -23.00 -3.03
CA LEU A 159 -4.01 -21.74 -2.48
C LEU A 159 -3.55 -21.51 -1.03
N SER A 160 -3.53 -22.57 -0.21
CA SER A 160 -3.02 -22.52 1.16
C SER A 160 -1.52 -22.24 1.23
N THR A 161 -0.75 -22.91 0.36
CA THR A 161 0.68 -22.68 0.18
C THR A 161 0.96 -21.25 -0.26
N PHE A 162 0.24 -20.76 -1.29
CA PHE A 162 0.36 -19.40 -1.79
C PHE A 162 0.06 -18.35 -0.70
N ALA A 163 -1.04 -18.51 0.02
CA ALA A 163 -1.39 -17.60 1.11
C ALA A 163 -0.34 -17.62 2.23
N THR A 164 0.14 -18.80 2.61
CA THR A 164 1.13 -18.95 3.68
C THR A 164 2.50 -18.41 3.27
N ALA A 165 2.91 -18.62 2.02
CA ALA A 165 4.17 -18.10 1.50
C ALA A 165 4.17 -16.57 1.37
N TYR A 166 3.06 -15.99 0.90
CA TYR A 166 3.08 -14.61 0.41
C TYR A 166 2.12 -13.63 1.07
N LEU A 167 0.99 -14.07 1.63
CA LEU A 167 -0.12 -13.16 1.97
C LEU A 167 -0.38 -13.01 3.46
N LYS A 168 -0.12 -14.05 4.24
CA LYS A 168 -0.23 -14.04 5.71
C LYS A 168 0.68 -12.98 6.35
N ALA A 169 0.41 -12.64 7.60
CA ALA A 169 1.13 -11.58 8.31
C ALA A 169 2.60 -11.99 8.55
N GLN A 170 3.53 -11.06 8.33
CA GLN A 170 4.94 -11.27 8.68
C GLN A 170 5.16 -11.20 10.20
N THR A 171 4.44 -10.27 10.84
CA THR A 171 4.44 -10.08 12.30
C THR A 171 3.00 -9.97 12.75
N LEU A 172 2.63 -10.72 13.80
CA LEU A 172 1.28 -10.66 14.34
C LEU A 172 1.04 -9.36 15.10
N HIS A 173 -0.15 -8.79 14.91
CA HIS A 173 -0.60 -7.65 15.70
C HIS A 173 -0.66 -8.00 17.21
N PRO A 174 -0.36 -7.07 18.14
CA PRO A 174 -0.41 -7.32 19.58
C PRO A 174 -1.76 -7.84 20.09
N ALA A 175 -2.86 -7.52 19.40
CA ALA A 175 -4.20 -8.04 19.72
C ALA A 175 -4.30 -9.57 19.59
N HIS A 176 -3.36 -10.23 18.92
CA HIS A 176 -3.29 -11.69 18.81
C HIS A 176 -2.68 -12.37 20.05
N ALA A 177 -2.31 -11.62 21.10
CA ALA A 177 -1.67 -12.17 22.30
C ALA A 177 -2.46 -13.35 22.91
N SER A 178 -3.79 -13.25 22.94
CA SER A 178 -4.70 -14.25 23.52
C SER A 178 -4.97 -15.47 22.63
N LEU A 179 -4.51 -15.49 21.38
CA LEU A 179 -4.70 -16.64 20.49
C LEU A 179 -3.81 -17.83 20.90
N SER A 180 -4.29 -19.05 20.66
CA SER A 180 -3.51 -20.28 20.85
C SER A 180 -2.31 -20.33 19.88
N ALA A 181 -1.36 -21.24 20.14
CA ALA A 181 -0.22 -21.43 19.26
C ALA A 181 -0.65 -21.84 17.83
N ASP A 182 -1.61 -22.75 17.71
CA ASP A 182 -2.14 -23.21 16.42
C ASP A 182 -2.86 -22.08 15.66
N GLN A 183 -3.65 -21.27 16.37
CA GLN A 183 -4.29 -20.10 15.79
C GLN A 183 -3.26 -19.09 15.27
N LYS A 184 -2.20 -18.82 16.04
CA LYS A 184 -1.10 -17.94 15.61
C LYS A 184 -0.37 -18.51 14.40
N ALA A 185 -0.09 -19.81 14.39
CA ALA A 185 0.57 -20.48 13.27
C ALA A 185 -0.25 -20.37 11.96
N ASN A 186 -1.57 -20.39 12.05
CA ASN A 186 -2.44 -20.21 10.89
C ASN A 186 -2.41 -18.80 10.30
N LEU A 187 -1.95 -17.78 11.03
CA LEU A 187 -1.93 -16.38 10.60
C LEU A 187 -0.54 -15.87 10.19
N ILE A 188 0.53 -16.61 10.52
CA ILE A 188 1.92 -16.22 10.24
C ILE A 188 2.36 -16.71 8.86
N ARG A 189 3.10 -15.84 8.16
CA ARG A 189 3.74 -16.14 6.88
C ARG A 189 4.91 -17.10 7.05
N ASN A 190 5.05 -18.04 6.12
CA ASN A 190 6.24 -18.85 5.96
C ASN A 190 6.76 -18.79 4.50
N PRO A 191 7.72 -17.89 4.20
CA PRO A 191 8.26 -17.73 2.85
C PRO A 191 8.92 -18.98 2.26
N THR A 192 9.37 -19.94 3.08
CA THR A 192 10.03 -21.16 2.59
C THR A 192 9.09 -22.07 1.80
N LEU A 193 7.78 -21.85 1.89
CA LEU A 193 6.78 -22.58 1.12
C LEU A 193 6.62 -22.05 -0.31
N ALA A 194 7.30 -20.95 -0.67
CA ALA A 194 7.31 -20.44 -2.04
C ALA A 194 7.78 -21.49 -3.06
N ASP A 195 8.81 -22.27 -2.70
CA ASP A 195 9.41 -23.30 -3.56
C ASP A 195 8.49 -24.52 -3.75
N ALA A 196 7.42 -24.63 -2.97
CA ALA A 196 6.40 -25.67 -3.14
C ALA A 196 5.36 -25.30 -4.19
N LEU A 197 5.35 -24.08 -4.73
CA LEU A 197 4.52 -23.71 -5.87
C LEU A 197 5.17 -24.16 -7.19
N PRO A 198 4.39 -24.53 -8.22
CA PRO A 198 4.93 -25.12 -9.44
C PRO A 198 5.88 -24.23 -10.25
N ALA A 199 5.76 -22.91 -10.11
CA ALA A 199 6.55 -21.97 -10.90
C ALA A 199 7.18 -20.89 -10.02
N ALA A 200 8.43 -20.56 -10.34
CA ALA A 200 9.20 -19.58 -9.61
C ALA A 200 8.65 -18.15 -9.82
N PRO A 201 8.67 -17.30 -8.77
CA PRO A 201 8.33 -15.89 -8.89
C PRO A 201 9.40 -15.13 -9.69
N HIS A 202 8.97 -14.16 -10.50
CA HIS A 202 9.85 -13.21 -11.21
C HIS A 202 9.77 -11.84 -10.56
N ASP A 203 10.89 -11.12 -10.52
CA ASP A 203 10.90 -9.73 -10.03
C ASP A 203 10.26 -8.78 -11.05
N ILE A 204 9.44 -7.85 -10.54
CA ILE A 204 8.89 -6.72 -11.30
C ILE A 204 9.84 -5.55 -11.10
N THR A 205 10.58 -5.19 -12.14
CA THR A 205 11.64 -4.16 -12.10
C THR A 205 11.22 -2.83 -12.72
N THR A 206 10.06 -2.78 -13.37
CA THR A 206 9.48 -1.58 -14.00
C THR A 206 8.21 -1.12 -13.26
N PRO A 207 7.81 0.16 -13.38
CA PRO A 207 6.62 0.68 -12.73
C PRO A 207 5.36 -0.03 -13.22
N THR A 208 4.39 -0.17 -12.32
CA THR A 208 3.07 -0.71 -12.64
C THR A 208 1.99 0.28 -12.24
N VAL A 209 1.20 0.72 -13.21
CA VAL A 209 0.05 1.63 -13.04
C VAL A 209 -1.23 0.81 -13.13
N LEU A 210 -1.99 0.77 -12.03
CA LEU A 210 -3.24 0.04 -11.93
C LEU A 210 -4.41 1.01 -11.75
N ILE A 211 -5.38 0.96 -12.65
CA ILE A 211 -6.46 1.94 -12.73
C ILE A 211 -7.78 1.24 -12.49
N CYS A 212 -8.59 1.68 -11.54
CA CYS A 212 -9.91 1.08 -11.34
C CYS A 212 -10.81 1.31 -12.56
N GLY A 213 -11.07 0.26 -13.33
CA GLY A 213 -11.88 0.27 -14.56
C GLY A 213 -13.15 -0.57 -14.49
N HIS A 214 -13.56 -1.01 -13.30
CA HIS A 214 -14.65 -1.98 -13.11
C HIS A 214 -16.05 -1.41 -13.43
N GLY A 215 -16.44 -1.44 -14.70
CA GLY A 215 -17.71 -0.92 -15.21
C GLY A 215 -18.92 -1.69 -14.69
N GLY A 216 -18.80 -3.02 -14.62
CA GLY A 216 -19.82 -3.89 -14.00
C GLY A 216 -20.12 -3.59 -12.53
N ARG A 217 -19.25 -2.82 -11.85
CA ARG A 217 -19.44 -2.39 -10.46
C ARG A 217 -19.83 -0.92 -10.31
N ASP A 218 -19.25 -0.03 -11.09
CA ASP A 218 -19.53 1.40 -11.05
C ASP A 218 -19.23 2.06 -12.40
N ALA A 219 -20.24 2.73 -12.98
CA ALA A 219 -20.14 3.35 -14.29
C ALA A 219 -19.03 4.41 -14.38
N ARG A 220 -18.77 5.18 -13.31
CA ARG A 220 -17.71 6.20 -13.34
C ARG A 220 -16.33 5.58 -13.50
N CYS A 221 -16.08 4.47 -12.82
CA CYS A 221 -14.84 3.71 -12.98
C CYS A 221 -14.75 3.08 -14.37
N GLY A 222 -15.85 2.49 -14.87
CA GLY A 222 -15.89 1.92 -16.22
C GLY A 222 -15.64 2.93 -17.34
N ILE A 223 -16.05 4.20 -17.14
CA ILE A 223 -15.83 5.28 -18.11
C ILE A 223 -14.40 5.84 -17.99
N LEU A 224 -13.94 6.19 -16.79
CA LEU A 224 -12.62 6.83 -16.62
C LEU A 224 -11.46 5.84 -16.78
N GLY A 225 -11.63 4.58 -16.38
CA GLY A 225 -10.55 3.60 -16.34
C GLY A 225 -9.83 3.42 -17.67
N PRO A 226 -10.53 3.05 -18.76
CA PRO A 226 -9.92 2.88 -20.08
C PRO A 226 -9.29 4.16 -20.64
N VAL A 227 -9.93 5.32 -20.41
CA VAL A 227 -9.39 6.61 -20.86
C VAL A 227 -8.06 6.89 -20.16
N LEU A 228 -8.01 6.77 -18.83
CA LEU A 228 -6.76 6.95 -18.08
C LEU A 228 -5.69 5.94 -18.50
N GLN A 229 -6.06 4.68 -18.76
CA GLN A 229 -5.12 3.67 -19.26
C GLN A 229 -4.43 4.17 -20.54
N THR A 230 -5.20 4.59 -21.55
CA THR A 230 -4.65 5.13 -22.80
C THR A 230 -3.73 6.33 -22.57
N HIS A 231 -4.10 7.25 -21.67
CA HIS A 231 -3.26 8.41 -21.38
C HIS A 231 -1.94 8.04 -20.68
N PHE A 232 -1.96 7.10 -19.73
CA PHE A 232 -0.74 6.63 -19.06
C PHE A 232 0.17 5.86 -20.02
N GLU A 233 -0.40 5.00 -20.88
CA GLU A 233 0.35 4.27 -21.92
C GLU A 233 1.04 5.24 -22.89
N ARG A 234 0.32 6.24 -23.40
CA ARG A 234 0.88 7.30 -24.27
C ARG A 234 1.98 8.09 -23.58
N GLU A 235 1.80 8.45 -22.31
CA GLU A 235 2.84 9.18 -21.57
C GLU A 235 4.09 8.33 -21.31
N PHE A 236 3.91 7.03 -21.04
CA PHE A 236 5.04 6.11 -20.91
C PHE A 236 5.79 5.97 -22.23
N GLU A 237 5.07 5.76 -23.34
CA GLU A 237 5.65 5.68 -24.69
C GLU A 237 6.39 6.96 -25.07
N ARG A 238 5.76 8.12 -24.90
CA ARG A 238 6.33 9.45 -25.22
C ARG A 238 7.66 9.69 -24.49
N ARG A 239 7.79 9.18 -23.26
CA ARG A 239 8.96 9.35 -22.39
C ARG A 239 9.95 8.19 -22.48
N GLY A 240 9.66 7.14 -23.25
CA GLY A 240 10.48 5.93 -23.31
C GLY A 240 10.54 5.18 -21.97
N ILE A 241 9.49 5.25 -21.16
CA ILE A 241 9.39 4.56 -19.88
C ILE A 241 8.85 3.15 -20.13
N GLU A 242 9.68 2.14 -19.85
CA GLU A 242 9.20 0.76 -19.76
C GLU A 242 8.39 0.57 -18.47
N GLY A 243 7.16 0.08 -18.60
CA GLY A 243 6.26 -0.17 -17.47
C GLY A 243 4.93 -0.75 -17.92
N GLU A 244 4.17 -1.27 -16.96
CA GLU A 244 2.86 -1.86 -17.21
C GLU A 244 1.75 -0.88 -16.81
N VAL A 245 0.75 -0.71 -17.67
CA VAL A 245 -0.46 0.04 -17.37
C VAL A 245 -1.65 -0.89 -17.58
N ALA A 246 -2.56 -0.95 -16.61
CA ALA A 246 -3.71 -1.84 -16.69
C ALA A 246 -4.93 -1.28 -15.99
N VAL A 247 -6.10 -1.58 -16.54
CA VAL A 247 -7.34 -1.49 -15.79
C VAL A 247 -7.47 -2.69 -14.84
N ILE A 248 -7.99 -2.42 -13.65
CA ILE A 248 -8.22 -3.40 -12.60
C ILE A 248 -9.65 -3.35 -12.09
N SER A 249 -10.06 -4.46 -11.48
CA SER A 249 -11.35 -4.55 -10.82
C SER A 249 -11.43 -3.65 -9.58
N HIS A 250 -12.62 -3.61 -8.97
CA HIS A 250 -12.96 -2.60 -7.98
C HIS A 250 -12.08 -2.65 -6.72
N ILE A 251 -11.50 -1.51 -6.37
CA ILE A 251 -10.64 -1.30 -5.19
C ILE A 251 -11.28 -0.42 -4.11
N GLY A 252 -12.58 -0.09 -4.24
CA GLY A 252 -13.25 0.84 -3.33
C GLY A 252 -13.00 2.32 -3.67
N GLY A 253 -13.89 3.18 -3.19
CA GLY A 253 -13.78 4.63 -3.41
C GLY A 253 -14.22 5.08 -4.80
N HIS A 254 -15.23 4.44 -5.42
CA HIS A 254 -15.77 4.86 -6.73
C HIS A 254 -16.36 6.29 -6.70
N LYS A 255 -16.73 6.81 -5.53
CA LYS A 255 -17.13 8.22 -5.39
C LYS A 255 -15.98 9.19 -5.67
N TYR A 256 -14.74 8.70 -5.69
CA TYR A 256 -13.50 9.38 -6.05
C TYR A 256 -12.90 8.81 -7.35
N ALA A 257 -13.72 8.34 -8.29
CA ALA A 257 -13.26 7.71 -9.53
C ALA A 257 -12.18 8.52 -10.25
N GLY A 258 -11.43 7.83 -11.12
CA GLY A 258 -10.05 8.20 -11.42
C GLY A 258 -9.10 7.66 -10.34
N ASN A 259 -9.36 6.42 -9.89
CA ASN A 259 -8.55 5.76 -8.89
C ASN A 259 -7.37 5.06 -9.56
N VAL A 260 -6.15 5.49 -9.21
CA VAL A 260 -4.90 5.02 -9.81
C VAL A 260 -3.94 4.60 -8.70
N ILE A 261 -3.37 3.41 -8.80
CA ILE A 261 -2.28 2.94 -7.92
C ILE A 261 -1.03 2.84 -8.77
N ILE A 262 0.04 3.53 -8.37
CA ILE A 262 1.35 3.45 -9.02
C ILE A 262 2.30 2.72 -8.09
N TYR A 263 2.72 1.52 -8.49
CA TYR A 263 3.75 0.76 -7.82
C TYR A 263 5.12 1.04 -8.44
N LEU A 264 6.06 1.40 -7.58
CA LEU A 264 7.41 1.80 -7.96
C LEU A 264 8.41 0.78 -7.41
N PRO A 265 9.04 -0.05 -8.27
CA PRO A 265 9.98 -1.07 -7.83
C PRO A 265 11.15 -0.53 -6.99
N PRO A 266 11.74 -1.34 -6.09
CA PRO A 266 12.85 -0.91 -5.25
C PRO A 266 14.08 -0.42 -6.02
N GLY A 267 14.31 -0.94 -7.22
CA GLY A 267 15.42 -0.56 -8.10
C GLY A 267 15.04 0.47 -9.18
N TRP A 268 13.81 0.98 -9.19
CA TRP A 268 13.39 1.95 -10.19
C TRP A 268 13.93 3.35 -9.87
N GLU A 269 14.45 4.03 -10.88
CA GLU A 269 15.01 5.38 -10.72
C GLU A 269 14.49 6.40 -11.76
N GLY A 270 13.42 6.08 -12.50
CA GLY A 270 12.77 7.09 -13.37
C GLY A 270 13.64 7.62 -14.52
N GLY A 271 14.61 6.82 -15.00
CA GLY A 271 15.54 7.23 -16.06
C GLY A 271 16.75 8.03 -15.57
N GLY A 272 16.95 8.19 -14.26
CA GLY A 272 18.08 8.91 -13.68
C GLY A 272 18.11 8.82 -12.16
N LYS A 273 18.72 9.79 -11.45
CA LYS A 273 18.58 9.83 -9.99
C LYS A 273 17.33 10.61 -9.63
N TRP A 274 16.44 10.01 -8.82
CA TRP A 274 15.25 10.70 -8.33
C TRP A 274 15.58 11.94 -7.48
N GLU A 275 14.93 13.05 -7.83
CA GLU A 275 14.95 14.28 -7.05
C GLU A 275 14.29 14.10 -5.68
N GLY A 276 13.26 13.26 -5.60
CA GLY A 276 12.47 12.99 -4.39
C GLY A 276 13.14 12.04 -3.38
N GLY A 277 14.34 11.55 -3.69
CA GLY A 277 15.07 10.59 -2.87
C GLY A 277 14.48 9.18 -2.91
N ASP A 278 14.91 8.31 -1.99
CA ASP A 278 14.63 6.87 -2.06
C ASP A 278 13.31 6.45 -1.39
N ALA A 279 12.53 7.39 -0.85
CA ALA A 279 11.40 7.05 0.02
C ALA A 279 10.25 6.30 -0.67
N LEU A 280 10.07 6.52 -1.98
CA LEU A 280 9.07 5.81 -2.79
C LEU A 280 9.60 4.53 -3.45
N LYS A 281 10.88 4.19 -3.27
CA LYS A 281 11.44 2.94 -3.82
C LYS A 281 10.82 1.74 -3.11
N GLY A 282 10.12 0.90 -3.87
CA GLY A 282 9.35 -0.23 -3.34
C GLY A 282 8.00 0.18 -2.73
N ALA A 283 7.47 1.35 -3.07
CA ALA A 283 6.18 1.83 -2.56
C ALA A 283 5.05 1.68 -3.60
N GLY A 284 3.81 1.70 -3.10
CA GLY A 284 2.60 1.92 -3.89
C GLY A 284 1.95 3.24 -3.51
N VAL A 285 1.71 4.13 -4.47
CA VAL A 285 1.05 5.43 -4.29
C VAL A 285 -0.36 5.37 -4.86
N TRP A 286 -1.37 5.73 -4.08
CA TRP A 286 -2.77 5.63 -4.48
C TRP A 286 -3.38 7.03 -4.63
N TYR A 287 -3.75 7.37 -5.86
CA TYR A 287 -4.43 8.58 -6.26
C TYR A 287 -5.92 8.38 -6.51
N GLY A 288 -6.70 9.46 -6.37
CA GLY A 288 -8.12 9.53 -6.72
C GLY A 288 -8.43 10.84 -7.44
N ARG A 289 -9.61 10.92 -8.06
CA ARG A 289 -10.01 12.09 -8.88
C ARG A 289 -8.97 12.42 -9.95
N VAL A 290 -8.32 11.40 -10.50
CA VAL A 290 -7.39 11.58 -11.62
C VAL A 290 -8.20 11.66 -12.90
N PHE A 291 -7.93 12.68 -13.70
CA PHE A 291 -8.49 12.90 -15.03
C PHE A 291 -7.36 12.95 -16.08
N PRO A 292 -7.68 12.86 -17.37
CA PRO A 292 -6.70 12.92 -18.46
C PRO A 292 -5.66 14.05 -18.32
N GLU A 293 -6.07 15.24 -17.90
CA GLU A 293 -5.21 16.41 -17.71
C GLU A 293 -4.16 16.25 -16.60
N ASN A 294 -4.38 15.33 -15.66
CA ASN A 294 -3.46 15.11 -14.54
C ASN A 294 -2.37 14.09 -14.86
N VAL A 295 -2.54 13.27 -15.91
CA VAL A 295 -1.69 12.11 -16.16
C VAL A 295 -0.24 12.52 -16.39
N GLU A 296 0.02 13.52 -17.23
CA GLU A 296 1.38 14.01 -17.48
C GLU A 296 2.07 14.47 -16.20
N GLY A 297 1.37 15.27 -15.37
CA GLY A 297 1.91 15.77 -14.11
C GLY A 297 2.16 14.65 -13.09
N ILE A 298 1.29 13.64 -13.02
CA ILE A 298 1.47 12.49 -12.14
C ILE A 298 2.67 11.64 -12.58
N VAL A 299 2.83 11.39 -13.89
CA VAL A 299 3.98 10.63 -14.41
C VAL A 299 5.29 11.37 -14.13
N GLU A 300 5.33 12.67 -14.42
CA GLU A 300 6.47 13.53 -14.13
C GLU A 300 6.87 13.51 -12.65
N GLU A 301 5.91 13.77 -11.77
CA GLU A 301 6.22 13.93 -10.35
C GLU A 301 6.47 12.58 -9.68
N THR A 302 5.64 11.57 -9.95
CA THR A 302 5.66 10.29 -9.23
C THR A 302 6.63 9.28 -9.83
N VAL A 303 6.59 9.08 -11.15
CA VAL A 303 7.36 8.01 -11.81
C VAL A 303 8.79 8.47 -12.13
N VAL A 304 8.93 9.73 -12.59
CA VAL A 304 10.22 10.28 -13.02
C VAL A 304 10.97 10.92 -11.86
N LYS A 305 10.30 11.71 -11.00
CA LYS A 305 10.98 12.44 -9.93
C LYS A 305 10.90 11.79 -8.54
N GLY A 306 10.08 10.76 -8.35
CA GLY A 306 9.93 10.11 -7.04
C GLY A 306 9.24 10.98 -5.98
N ARG A 307 8.32 11.86 -6.40
CA ARG A 307 7.55 12.76 -5.54
C ARG A 307 6.06 12.40 -5.53
N VAL A 308 5.38 12.73 -4.44
CA VAL A 308 3.93 12.54 -4.32
C VAL A 308 3.17 13.79 -4.72
N VAL A 309 2.07 13.65 -5.47
CA VAL A 309 1.14 14.76 -5.76
C VAL A 309 0.03 14.79 -4.70
N VAL A 310 0.13 15.69 -3.72
CA VAL A 310 -0.76 15.70 -2.53
C VAL A 310 -2.22 15.89 -2.89
N GLU A 311 -2.51 16.76 -3.85
CA GLU A 311 -3.88 17.07 -4.32
C GLU A 311 -4.71 15.83 -4.64
N HIS A 312 -4.11 14.80 -5.26
CA HIS A 312 -4.79 13.57 -5.64
C HIS A 312 -4.58 12.42 -4.65
N LEU A 313 -3.74 12.59 -3.63
CA LEU A 313 -3.29 11.50 -2.77
C LEU A 313 -4.42 10.97 -1.88
N ARG A 314 -4.76 9.69 -2.05
CA ARG A 314 -5.64 8.95 -1.13
C ARG A 314 -4.85 8.24 -0.04
N GLY A 315 -3.69 7.72 -0.39
CA GLY A 315 -2.77 7.04 0.52
C GLY A 315 -1.72 6.23 -0.23
N GLY A 316 -1.16 5.25 0.44
CA GLY A 316 -0.16 4.37 -0.18
C GLY A 316 0.46 3.42 0.84
N VAL A 317 1.20 2.44 0.34
CA VAL A 317 1.94 1.47 1.12
C VAL A 317 3.43 1.67 0.85
N LEU A 318 4.21 1.93 1.90
CA LEU A 318 5.65 2.02 1.84
C LEU A 318 6.27 0.61 1.87
N ARG A 319 7.55 0.51 1.49
CA ARG A 319 8.30 -0.75 1.44
C ARG A 319 8.31 -1.52 2.76
N ASP A 320 8.28 -0.81 3.88
CA ASP A 320 8.25 -1.37 5.24
C ASP A 320 6.82 -1.71 5.73
N GLY A 321 5.81 -1.55 4.87
CA GLY A 321 4.39 -1.70 5.22
C GLY A 321 3.79 -0.45 5.87
N GLY A 322 4.55 0.63 6.03
CA GLY A 322 4.07 1.91 6.55
C GLY A 322 3.03 2.58 5.65
N GLY A 323 2.06 3.28 6.24
CA GLY A 323 1.07 4.04 5.48
C GLY A 323 1.63 5.38 4.99
N LEU A 324 1.76 5.55 3.67
CA LEU A 324 2.30 6.75 3.03
C LEU A 324 1.58 8.04 3.48
N ALA A 325 0.24 8.02 3.48
CA ALA A 325 -0.59 9.16 3.89
C ALA A 325 -0.26 9.64 5.31
N ARG A 326 -0.13 8.69 6.25
CA ARG A 326 0.17 8.99 7.66
C ARG A 326 1.55 9.60 7.83
N VAL A 327 2.55 9.08 7.11
CA VAL A 327 3.92 9.61 7.15
C VAL A 327 3.94 11.03 6.58
N LEU A 328 3.33 11.23 5.41
CA LEU A 328 3.33 12.54 4.74
C LEU A 328 2.53 13.59 5.52
N GLU A 329 1.36 13.22 6.08
CA GLU A 329 0.57 14.14 6.92
C GLU A 329 1.37 14.63 8.13
N ALA A 330 2.05 13.71 8.84
CA ALA A 330 2.88 14.06 9.98
C ALA A 330 4.07 14.96 9.57
N GLN A 331 4.65 14.73 8.39
CA GLN A 331 5.70 15.56 7.84
C GLN A 331 5.20 16.99 7.54
N ILE A 332 4.08 17.12 6.83
CA ILE A 332 3.46 18.42 6.49
C ILE A 332 3.09 19.19 7.76
N ALA A 333 2.50 18.52 8.76
CA ALA A 333 2.17 19.14 10.04
C ALA A 333 3.43 19.68 10.75
N LYS A 334 4.54 18.92 10.71
CA LYS A 334 5.82 19.36 11.26
C LYS A 334 6.41 20.55 10.50
N GLU A 335 6.36 20.55 9.17
CA GLU A 335 6.81 21.66 8.33
C GLU A 335 6.04 22.96 8.61
N LYS A 336 4.73 22.84 8.93
CA LYS A 336 3.88 23.96 9.34
C LYS A 336 4.06 24.39 10.81
N GLY A 337 4.84 23.66 11.59
CA GLY A 337 5.00 23.91 13.03
C GLY A 337 3.78 23.54 13.87
N GLU A 338 2.96 22.62 13.37
CA GLU A 338 1.73 22.09 13.98
C GLU A 338 1.97 20.70 14.63
N ASP A 339 3.22 20.35 14.94
CA ASP A 339 3.66 19.05 15.46
C ASP A 339 3.17 18.71 16.89
N GLY A 340 2.20 19.45 17.41
CA GLY A 340 1.63 19.23 18.74
C GLY A 340 2.57 19.59 19.88
N ALA A 341 3.73 20.19 19.63
CA ALA A 341 4.53 20.79 20.68
C ALA A 341 3.78 22.03 21.23
N LEU A 342 3.07 21.86 22.35
CA LEU A 342 2.56 22.96 23.17
C LEU A 342 3.73 23.91 23.50
N LYS A 343 3.91 24.95 22.68
CA LYS A 343 4.82 26.05 22.98
C LYS A 343 4.21 26.83 24.14
N LEU A 344 4.54 26.42 25.37
CA LEU A 344 4.25 27.18 26.58
C LEU A 344 4.89 28.57 26.42
N LYS A 345 4.10 29.57 26.05
CA LYS A 345 4.53 30.96 26.06
C LYS A 345 4.83 31.33 27.52
N PRO A 346 6.04 31.82 27.86
CA PRO A 346 6.32 32.35 29.18
C PRO A 346 5.34 33.49 29.45
N ARG A 347 4.46 33.30 30.43
CA ARG A 347 3.54 34.34 30.88
C ARG A 347 4.39 35.43 31.54
N ALA A 348 4.48 36.60 30.92
CA ALA A 348 5.19 37.74 31.47
C ALA A 348 4.64 38.02 32.88
N ARG A 349 5.46 37.82 33.91
CA ARG A 349 5.13 38.26 35.27
C ARG A 349 5.17 39.79 35.23
N GLY A 350 4.01 40.42 35.23
CA GLY A 350 3.91 41.85 35.47
C GLY A 350 4.61 42.17 36.79
N ARG A 351 5.63 43.02 36.73
CA ARG A 351 6.18 43.67 37.93
C ARG A 351 5.09 44.57 38.49
N LYS A 352 4.63 44.27 39.70
CA LYS A 352 4.00 45.26 40.56
C LYS A 352 5.08 45.96 41.36
#